data_AF-A0A7L4N086-F1
#
_entry.id   AF-A0A7L4N086-F1
#
_cell.length_a   1.000
_cell.length_b   1.000
_cell.length_c   1.000
_cell.angle_alpha   90.00
_cell.angle_beta   90.00
_cell.angle_gamma   90.00
#
_symmetry.space_group_name_H-M   'P 1'
#
loop_
_entity.id
_entity.type
_entity.pdbx_description
1 polymer ?
#
loop_
_entity_poly.entity_id
_entity_poly.type
_entity_poly.pdbx_seq_one_letter_code
_entity_poly.pdbx_strand_id
1 'polypeptide(L)'
;DLRIPLMWKDTEYFRNKGELHRCAVFCLLQLGAEIHDTPMVLVDRTLTDICFESPVLFSEAGPDFQLKVELYSAGLAGGGAQGSTPRRLATRLSTSLGRSSGRRVRAAMDGGPGSPPPTNGGTAPLLLPTPDVPGPKFHLLAHAVLSLAEVQDGFRTHDLAMASNEESSCWVPLYGSMCCRLAAQPRCMATPVCRGTLRLQQPGPEAQGGTPLFCVLRGTGLLCYGSPGEAEAGGEPALTIAINKDTRIRGTEREGRGQPHGVAVTNRLGGEEVTHTLLAESRAEAQRWMEAFWQHFYDMSQWKQCCEELMRIEVPPPRRPPA
;
A
#
# COMPACT_ATOMS: atom_id res chain seq x y z
N ASP A 1 6.86 3.94 8.99
CA ASP A 1 8.33 4.12 9.11
C ASP A 1 9.02 4.46 7.80
N LEU A 2 8.83 5.69 7.32
CA LEU A 2 9.64 6.31 6.27
C LEU A 2 10.57 7.36 6.92
N ARG A 3 11.87 7.28 6.67
CA ARG A 3 12.89 8.16 7.25
C ARG A 3 13.77 8.74 6.15
N ILE A 4 14.03 10.04 6.20
CA ILE A 4 14.87 10.73 5.22
C ILE A 4 15.99 11.44 5.98
N PRO A 5 17.23 10.93 5.94
CA PRO A 5 18.35 11.55 6.61
C PRO A 5 18.71 12.92 6.02
N LEU A 6 19.12 13.83 6.90
CA LEU A 6 19.54 15.19 6.59
C LEU A 6 21.07 15.31 6.68
N MET A 7 21.63 16.26 5.93
CA MET A 7 23.08 16.52 5.86
C MET A 7 23.38 18.01 6.09
N TRP A 8 23.19 18.49 7.31
CA TRP A 8 23.53 19.86 7.69
C TRP A 8 25.05 20.08 7.61
N LYS A 9 25.47 21.21 7.04
CA LYS A 9 26.89 21.59 7.05
C LYS A 9 27.30 22.08 8.44
N ASP A 10 28.54 21.83 8.86
CA ASP A 10 29.06 22.29 10.18
C ASP A 10 28.86 23.80 10.40
N THR A 11 28.99 24.59 9.33
CA THR A 11 28.75 26.04 9.36
C THR A 11 27.31 26.40 9.71
N GLU A 12 26.34 25.58 9.34
CA GLU A 12 24.91 25.79 9.60
C GLU A 12 24.54 25.32 11.03
N TYR A 13 25.18 24.25 11.48
CA TYR A 13 24.99 23.70 12.83
C TYR A 13 25.58 24.63 13.91
N PHE A 14 26.83 25.08 13.74
CA PHE A 14 27.56 25.81 14.79
C PHE A 14 27.53 27.34 14.69
N ARG A 15 27.31 27.94 13.50
CA ARG A 15 27.64 29.37 13.29
C ARG A 15 26.47 30.36 13.35
N ASN A 16 25.21 29.89 13.34
CA ASN A 16 24.05 30.80 13.43
C ASN A 16 23.53 30.93 14.86
N LYS A 17 23.86 32.03 15.54
CA LYS A 17 23.16 32.55 16.74
C LYS A 17 21.87 33.31 16.39
N GLY A 18 21.36 33.16 15.16
CA GLY A 18 20.18 33.83 14.62
C GLY A 18 19.01 32.88 14.33
N GLU A 19 17.97 33.43 13.68
CA GLU A 19 16.68 32.79 13.36
C GLU A 19 16.85 31.41 12.69
N LEU A 20 16.10 30.40 13.16
CA LEU A 20 16.12 29.05 12.60
C LEU A 20 15.43 29.08 11.23
N HIS A 21 16.17 28.78 10.16
CA HIS A 21 15.52 28.45 8.89
C HIS A 21 14.64 27.22 9.10
N ARG A 22 13.33 27.40 8.89
CA ARG A 22 12.32 26.37 9.09
C ARG A 22 11.64 26.09 7.76
N CYS A 23 11.60 24.83 7.38
CA CYS A 23 10.86 24.37 6.21
C CYS A 23 9.70 23.49 6.66
N ALA A 24 8.52 23.69 6.08
CA ALA A 24 7.45 22.72 6.16
C ALA A 24 7.68 21.65 5.10
N VAL A 25 7.63 20.37 5.49
CA VAL A 25 7.94 19.24 4.61
C VAL A 25 6.89 18.15 4.75
N PHE A 26 6.52 17.51 3.64
CA PHE A 26 5.68 16.31 3.62
C PHE A 26 6.00 15.45 2.40
N CYS A 27 5.53 14.20 2.40
CA CYS A 27 5.66 13.29 1.27
C CYS A 27 4.31 13.03 0.60
N LEU A 28 4.32 12.92 -0.72
CA LEU A 28 3.27 12.28 -1.50
C LEU A 28 3.73 10.89 -1.92
N LEU A 29 2.91 9.89 -1.66
CA LEU A 29 3.09 8.51 -2.09
C LEU A 29 2.00 8.19 -3.11
N GLN A 30 2.40 7.81 -4.32
CA GLN A 30 1.48 7.50 -5.41
C GLN A 30 1.73 6.10 -5.94
N LEU A 31 0.66 5.31 -6.04
CA LEU A 31 0.65 4.01 -6.71
C LEU A 31 -0.55 3.98 -7.67
N GLY A 32 -0.28 4.05 -8.97
CA GLY A 32 -1.33 4.17 -9.98
C GLY A 32 -2.20 5.42 -9.76
N ALA A 33 -3.49 5.21 -9.50
CA ALA A 33 -4.46 6.26 -9.22
C ALA A 33 -4.62 6.58 -7.72
N GLU A 34 -4.08 5.75 -6.83
CA GLU A 34 -4.11 5.98 -5.39
C GLU A 34 -2.98 6.93 -4.98
N ILE A 35 -3.33 7.99 -4.25
CA ILE A 35 -2.39 9.00 -3.77
C ILE A 35 -2.64 9.22 -2.28
N HIS A 36 -1.57 9.11 -1.49
CA HIS A 36 -1.57 9.36 -0.07
C HIS A 36 -0.56 10.43 0.29
N ASP A 37 -0.89 11.25 1.27
CA ASP A 37 -0.02 12.25 1.86
C ASP A 37 0.40 11.86 3.28
N THR A 38 1.63 12.24 3.66
CA THR A 38 2.07 12.18 5.05
C THR A 38 1.71 13.47 5.80
N PRO A 39 1.63 13.43 7.13
CA PRO A 39 1.53 14.65 7.93
C PRO A 39 2.70 15.59 7.66
N MET A 40 2.43 16.89 7.69
CA MET A 40 3.44 17.91 7.53
C MET A 40 4.33 18.00 8.77
N VAL A 41 5.64 18.06 8.54
CA VAL A 41 6.68 18.17 9.58
C VAL A 41 7.44 19.48 9.38
N LEU A 42 7.73 20.18 10.47
CA LEU A 42 8.62 21.34 10.46
C LEU A 42 10.06 20.86 10.63
N VAL A 43 10.91 21.21 9.67
CA VAL A 43 12.32 20.83 9.62
C VAL A 43 13.19 22.04 9.92
N ASP A 44 14.09 21.88 10.88
CA ASP A 44 15.18 22.82 11.15
C ASP A 44 16.47 22.05 11.48
N ARG A 45 17.56 22.79 11.69
CA ARG A 45 18.90 22.24 11.95
C ARG A 45 19.02 21.34 13.18
N THR A 46 17.99 21.25 14.03
CA THR A 46 18.01 20.34 15.19
C THR A 46 17.65 18.91 14.82
N LEU A 47 17.05 18.69 13.64
CA LEU A 47 16.70 17.37 13.16
C LEU A 47 17.86 16.75 12.37
N THR A 48 18.16 15.49 12.65
CA THR A 48 19.07 14.68 11.81
C THR A 48 18.31 13.95 10.70
N ASP A 49 17.01 13.77 10.87
CA ASP A 49 16.17 12.98 9.96
C ASP A 49 14.73 13.50 9.96
N ILE A 50 14.06 13.35 8.82
CA ILE A 50 12.62 13.55 8.69
C ILE A 50 11.97 12.17 8.83
N CYS A 51 11.10 11.99 9.83
CA CYS A 51 10.46 10.71 10.13
C CYS A 51 8.95 10.79 9.94
N PHE A 52 8.39 9.82 9.21
CA PHE A 52 6.97 9.57 9.07
C PHE A 52 6.64 8.17 9.61
N GLU A 53 6.02 8.13 10.78
CA GLU A 53 5.76 6.88 11.52
C GLU A 53 4.55 6.12 10.95
N SER A 54 3.51 6.84 10.51
CA SER A 54 2.26 6.21 10.08
C SER A 54 2.46 5.32 8.83
N PRO A 55 1.98 4.04 8.86
CA PRO A 55 2.01 3.19 7.69
C PRO A 55 1.03 3.69 6.62
N VAL A 56 1.39 3.47 5.36
CA VAL A 56 0.54 3.77 4.20
C VAL A 56 0.20 2.46 3.52
N LEU A 57 -1.09 2.19 3.38
CA LEU A 57 -1.60 0.96 2.78
C LEU A 57 -2.22 1.27 1.41
N PHE A 58 -1.69 0.62 0.38
CA PHE A 58 -2.26 0.59 -0.96
C PHE A 58 -2.96 -0.74 -1.18
N SER A 59 -4.17 -0.70 -1.76
CA SER A 59 -4.95 -1.92 -2.02
C SER A 59 -4.89 -2.29 -3.50
N GLU A 60 -5.14 -3.56 -3.83
CA GLU A 60 -5.24 -4.04 -5.22
C GLU A 60 -4.04 -3.72 -6.13
N ALA A 61 -2.84 -3.59 -5.57
CA ALA A 61 -1.61 -3.40 -6.34
C ALA A 61 -1.21 -4.70 -7.09
N GLY A 62 -0.82 -4.55 -8.36
CA GLY A 62 -0.26 -5.63 -9.17
C GLY A 62 1.26 -5.83 -8.95
N PRO A 63 1.85 -6.94 -9.43
CA PRO A 63 3.28 -7.25 -9.27
C PRO A 63 4.20 -6.31 -10.07
N ASP A 64 3.66 -5.56 -11.02
CA ASP A 64 4.33 -4.56 -11.85
C ASP A 64 4.21 -3.14 -11.31
N PHE A 65 3.76 -2.98 -10.06
CA PHE A 65 3.56 -1.67 -9.44
C PHE A 65 4.82 -0.78 -9.48
N GLN A 66 4.57 0.52 -9.56
CA GLN A 66 5.57 1.55 -9.36
C GLN A 66 5.05 2.52 -8.31
N LEU A 67 5.63 2.45 -7.12
CA LEU A 67 5.35 3.35 -6.01
C LEU A 67 6.26 4.57 -6.15
N LYS A 68 5.67 5.72 -6.49
CA LYS A 68 6.37 6.99 -6.52
C LYS A 68 6.32 7.63 -5.15
N VAL A 69 7.47 8.02 -4.61
CA VAL A 69 7.60 8.78 -3.37
C VAL A 69 8.18 10.15 -3.73
N GLU A 70 7.46 11.22 -3.39
CA GLU A 70 7.85 12.59 -3.69
C GLU A 70 7.91 13.42 -2.41
N LEU A 71 9.05 14.04 -2.13
CA LEU A 71 9.24 14.92 -1.00
C LEU A 71 9.01 16.38 -1.41
N TYR A 72 8.09 17.06 -0.74
CA TYR A 72 7.79 18.46 -0.99
C TYR A 72 8.18 19.33 0.19
N SER A 73 8.63 20.55 -0.09
CA SER A 73 8.92 21.54 0.95
C SER A 73 8.45 22.94 0.60
N ALA A 74 8.20 23.72 1.65
CA ALA A 74 7.97 25.16 1.58
C ALA A 74 8.78 25.85 2.67
N GLY A 75 9.49 26.91 2.29
CA GLY A 75 10.19 27.76 3.27
C GLY A 75 9.19 28.54 4.10
N LEU A 76 9.38 28.56 5.42
CA LEU A 76 8.66 29.45 6.31
C LEU A 76 9.46 30.76 6.38
N ALA A 77 8.88 31.86 5.91
CA ALA A 77 9.51 33.17 6.03
C ALA A 77 9.75 33.48 7.52
N GLY A 78 11.01 33.80 7.86
CA GLY A 78 11.40 34.27 9.19
C GLY A 78 10.54 35.48 9.58
N GLY A 79 9.99 35.44 10.79
CA GLY A 79 9.07 36.44 11.30
C GLY A 79 9.81 37.72 11.68
N GLY A 80 10.24 38.49 10.68
CA GLY A 80 10.76 39.86 10.85
C GLY A 80 9.68 40.92 11.08
N ALA A 81 8.50 40.55 11.59
CA ALA A 81 7.46 41.50 11.97
C ALA A 81 7.25 41.42 13.49
N GLN A 82 7.95 42.30 14.19
CA GLN A 82 7.66 42.64 15.57
C GLN A 82 6.24 43.23 15.62
N GLY A 83 5.24 42.40 15.93
CA GLY A 83 3.87 42.86 16.12
C GLY A 83 2.81 41.78 15.99
N SER A 84 2.27 41.38 17.14
CA SER A 84 1.06 40.58 17.36
C SER A 84 1.18 39.05 17.19
N THR A 85 1.01 38.36 18.32
CA THR A 85 0.55 36.98 18.35
C THR A 85 -0.88 36.91 17.80
N PRO A 86 -1.28 35.75 17.27
CA PRO A 86 -2.39 35.07 17.93
C PRO A 86 -2.11 33.57 18.11
N ARG A 87 -2.25 33.12 19.36
CA ARG A 87 -2.25 31.71 19.81
C ARG A 87 -3.44 30.90 19.26
N ARG A 88 -3.75 30.93 17.95
CA ARG A 88 -4.91 30.20 17.38
C ARG A 88 -4.71 29.69 15.94
N LEU A 89 -3.62 28.98 15.67
CA LEU A 89 -3.43 28.23 14.42
C LEU A 89 -3.31 26.73 14.66
N ALA A 90 -4.22 26.19 15.46
CA ALA A 90 -4.45 24.75 15.58
C ALA A 90 -5.94 24.52 15.38
N THR A 91 -6.41 24.42 14.12
CA THR A 91 -7.63 23.65 13.74
C THR A 91 -8.05 23.69 12.26
N ARG A 92 -7.44 24.45 11.33
CA ARG A 92 -8.05 24.60 9.98
C ARG A 92 -7.14 24.30 8.79
N LEU A 93 -6.57 23.10 8.76
CA LEU A 93 -6.13 22.49 7.49
C LEU A 93 -6.68 21.06 7.43
N SER A 94 -8.02 20.96 7.34
CA SER A 94 -8.70 19.76 6.87
C SER A 94 -9.25 20.03 5.47
N THR A 95 -8.75 19.24 4.52
CA THR A 95 -9.43 18.81 3.29
C THR A 95 -9.87 19.88 2.27
N SER A 96 -9.14 20.00 1.16
CA SER A 96 -9.78 20.28 -0.14
C SER A 96 -8.96 19.76 -1.33
N LEU A 97 -9.07 18.46 -1.60
CA LEU A 97 -8.97 17.91 -2.95
C LEU A 97 -10.31 17.21 -3.26
N GLY A 98 -11.35 18.04 -3.33
CA GLY A 98 -12.70 17.64 -3.74
C GLY A 98 -12.90 17.95 -5.21
N ARG A 99 -13.20 16.92 -6.01
CA ARG A 99 -13.59 16.99 -7.42
C ARG A 99 -14.81 17.90 -7.54
N SER A 100 -14.71 19.03 -8.26
CA SER A 100 -15.90 19.82 -8.62
C SER A 100 -16.11 19.80 -10.14
N SER A 101 -17.13 19.03 -10.53
CA SER A 101 -17.80 19.13 -11.82
C SER A 101 -18.38 20.53 -11.98
N GLY A 102 -18.23 21.10 -13.18
CA GLY A 102 -18.59 22.49 -13.46
C GLY A 102 -20.07 22.81 -13.28
N ARG A 103 -20.33 24.03 -12.79
CA ARG A 103 -21.48 24.82 -13.23
C ARG A 103 -21.17 26.31 -13.06
N ARG A 104 -21.23 27.02 -14.19
CA ARG A 104 -21.16 28.48 -14.27
C ARG A 104 -22.31 29.09 -13.48
N VAL A 105 -22.04 30.14 -12.72
CA VAL A 105 -23.07 31.11 -12.29
C VAL A 105 -22.54 32.51 -12.62
N ARG A 106 -23.09 33.09 -13.69
CA ARG A 106 -23.06 34.52 -14.01
C ARG A 106 -24.41 35.10 -13.58
N ALA A 107 -24.40 36.05 -12.65
CA ALA A 107 -25.45 37.05 -12.37
C ALA A 107 -24.85 37.99 -11.29
N ALA A 108 -24.97 39.32 -11.28
CA ALA A 108 -25.83 40.22 -12.01
C ALA A 108 -25.14 41.60 -12.08
N MET A 109 -25.22 42.27 -13.22
CA MET A 109 -25.09 43.71 -13.36
C MET A 109 -26.25 44.12 -14.26
N ASP A 110 -27.33 44.58 -13.65
CA ASP A 110 -28.29 45.52 -14.24
C ASP A 110 -29.32 45.92 -13.19
N GLY A 111 -29.49 47.23 -12.99
CA GLY A 111 -30.52 47.79 -12.13
C GLY A 111 -30.18 49.19 -11.62
N GLY A 112 -30.62 50.21 -12.37
CA GLY A 112 -30.49 51.63 -12.05
C GLY A 112 -31.37 52.13 -10.88
N PRO A 113 -31.44 53.46 -10.67
CA PRO A 113 -31.76 54.08 -9.38
C PRO A 113 -33.26 54.28 -9.14
N GLY A 114 -33.73 54.00 -7.92
CA GLY A 114 -35.08 54.33 -7.45
C GLY A 114 -35.45 53.66 -6.13
N SER A 115 -35.48 54.44 -5.04
CA SER A 115 -35.88 54.10 -3.65
C SER A 115 -37.36 53.58 -3.57
N PRO A 116 -37.92 53.06 -2.43
CA PRO A 116 -37.67 53.38 -1.01
C PRO A 116 -37.71 52.16 -0.02
N PRO A 117 -37.61 52.34 1.32
CA PRO A 117 -37.16 51.30 2.26
C PRO A 117 -38.29 50.44 2.85
N PRO A 118 -37.96 49.33 3.53
CA PRO A 118 -38.47 49.20 4.89
C PRO A 118 -37.47 48.69 5.93
N THR A 119 -37.76 49.13 7.14
CA THR A 119 -37.29 48.78 8.47
C THR A 119 -37.25 47.28 8.81
N ASN A 120 -36.38 46.98 9.78
CA ASN A 120 -36.34 45.83 10.70
C ASN A 120 -35.87 44.46 10.20
N GLY A 121 -34.78 44.01 10.83
CA GLY A 121 -34.55 42.59 11.12
C GLY A 121 -33.42 41.95 10.32
N GLY A 122 -32.34 41.60 11.00
CA GLY A 122 -31.32 40.69 10.50
C GLY A 122 -30.01 41.39 10.19
N THR A 123 -29.09 41.38 11.16
CA THR A 123 -27.67 41.52 10.91
C THR A 123 -27.22 40.36 10.02
N ALA A 124 -27.34 40.51 8.70
CA ALA A 124 -26.54 39.72 7.78
C ALA A 124 -25.08 40.12 8.04
N PRO A 125 -24.18 39.19 8.42
CA PRO A 125 -22.78 39.55 8.51
C PRO A 125 -22.37 39.94 7.10
N LEU A 126 -21.98 41.20 6.92
CA LEU A 126 -21.30 41.64 5.72
C LEU A 126 -20.06 40.74 5.61
N LEU A 127 -20.14 39.75 4.72
CA LEU A 127 -19.02 38.90 4.34
C LEU A 127 -18.04 39.80 3.59
N LEU A 128 -17.20 40.51 4.36
CA LEU A 128 -15.98 41.10 3.84
C LEU A 128 -15.25 39.99 3.08
N PRO A 129 -14.80 40.23 1.82
CA PRO A 129 -13.98 39.28 1.11
C PRO A 129 -12.80 38.94 2.01
N THR A 130 -12.67 37.67 2.39
CA THR A 130 -11.48 37.20 3.08
C THR A 130 -10.29 37.55 2.19
N PRO A 131 -9.29 38.31 2.67
CA PRO A 131 -8.10 38.57 1.88
C PRO A 131 -7.54 37.22 1.42
N ASP A 132 -7.32 37.09 0.11
CA ASP A 132 -6.71 35.92 -0.50
C ASP A 132 -5.23 35.91 -0.10
N VAL A 133 -4.96 35.48 1.14
CA VAL A 133 -3.59 35.32 1.63
C VAL A 133 -3.04 34.11 0.90
N PRO A 134 -2.05 34.28 0.00
CA PRO A 134 -1.50 33.15 -0.74
C PRO A 134 -0.92 32.16 0.25
N GLY A 135 -1.42 30.93 0.24
CA GLY A 135 -0.87 29.85 1.05
C GLY A 135 0.60 29.55 0.70
N PRO A 136 1.33 28.85 1.58
CA PRO A 136 2.71 28.45 1.31
C PRO A 136 2.78 27.62 0.02
N LYS A 137 3.69 27.98 -0.89
CA LYS A 137 3.95 27.24 -2.13
C LYS A 137 4.95 26.13 -1.87
N PHE A 138 4.48 24.89 -2.01
CA PHE A 138 5.32 23.70 -1.90
C PHE A 138 5.99 23.38 -3.23
N HIS A 139 7.27 23.02 -3.16
CA HIS A 139 8.09 22.65 -4.30
C HIS A 139 8.63 21.24 -4.09
N LEU A 140 8.77 20.49 -5.18
CA LEU A 140 9.36 19.15 -5.15
C LEU A 140 10.86 19.26 -4.84
N LEU A 141 11.29 18.66 -3.74
CA LEU A 141 12.70 18.59 -3.36
C LEU A 141 13.41 17.39 -3.94
N ALA A 142 12.78 16.22 -3.84
CA ALA A 142 13.38 14.96 -4.24
C ALA A 142 12.30 13.92 -4.49
N HIS A 143 12.64 12.86 -5.22
CA HIS A 143 11.74 11.74 -5.45
C HIS A 143 12.47 10.41 -5.59
N ALA A 144 11.74 9.31 -5.39
CA ALA A 144 12.18 7.95 -5.68
C ALA A 144 11.03 7.15 -6.29
N VAL A 145 11.37 6.07 -7.00
CA VAL A 145 10.40 5.10 -7.53
C VAL A 145 10.80 3.73 -7.01
N LEU A 146 9.90 3.07 -6.29
CA LEU A 146 10.06 1.73 -5.75
C LEU A 146 9.16 0.75 -6.51
N SER A 147 9.64 -0.46 -6.71
CA SER A 147 9.00 -1.54 -7.45
C SER A 147 9.03 -2.83 -6.64
N LEU A 148 8.58 -3.94 -7.25
CA LEU A 148 8.67 -5.27 -6.66
C LEU A 148 10.09 -5.65 -6.25
N ALA A 149 11.13 -5.14 -6.94
CA ALA A 149 12.53 -5.46 -6.61
C ALA A 149 12.98 -4.91 -5.24
N GLU A 150 12.31 -3.87 -4.75
CA GLU A 150 12.60 -3.22 -3.48
C GLU A 150 11.83 -3.82 -2.30
N VAL A 151 10.86 -4.72 -2.56
CA VAL A 151 10.02 -5.34 -1.54
C VAL A 151 10.81 -6.35 -0.71
N GLN A 152 10.80 -6.17 0.61
CA GLN A 152 11.44 -7.05 1.58
C GLN A 152 10.80 -6.89 2.96
N ASP A 153 10.81 -7.95 3.77
CA ASP A 153 10.40 -7.88 5.17
C ASP A 153 11.51 -7.27 6.06
N GLY A 154 11.82 -6.00 5.83
CA GLY A 154 12.87 -5.28 6.55
C GLY A 154 13.09 -3.86 6.05
N PHE A 155 13.90 -3.09 6.79
CA PHE A 155 14.28 -1.74 6.41
C PHE A 155 15.35 -1.76 5.32
N ARG A 156 15.15 -0.96 4.28
CA ARG A 156 16.12 -0.73 3.22
C ARG A 156 16.33 0.75 2.96
N THR A 157 17.53 1.07 2.48
CA THR A 157 17.90 2.38 1.98
C THR A 157 17.68 2.44 0.46
N HIS A 158 17.08 3.54 0.01
CA HIS A 158 16.79 3.82 -1.39
C HIS A 158 17.32 5.20 -1.74
N ASP A 159 17.91 5.34 -2.92
CA ASP A 159 18.45 6.61 -3.38
C ASP A 159 17.31 7.57 -3.75
N LEU A 160 17.51 8.85 -3.46
CA LEU A 160 16.61 9.93 -3.83
C LEU A 160 17.20 10.73 -4.99
N ALA A 161 16.40 10.91 -6.05
CA ALA A 161 16.73 11.83 -7.13
C ALA A 161 16.35 13.26 -6.71
N MET A 162 17.34 14.14 -6.63
CA MET A 162 17.15 15.55 -6.26
C MET A 162 16.49 16.34 -7.39
N ALA A 163 15.47 17.13 -7.04
CA ALA A 163 14.69 17.96 -7.97
C ALA A 163 14.84 19.47 -7.72
N SER A 164 15.38 19.87 -6.57
CA SER A 164 15.66 21.26 -6.18
C SER A 164 17.16 21.49 -5.94
N ASN A 165 17.56 22.75 -5.80
CA ASN A 165 18.93 23.17 -5.49
C ASN A 165 19.01 24.03 -4.20
N GLU A 166 20.23 24.27 -3.72
CA GLU A 166 20.51 25.03 -2.47
C GLU A 166 20.07 26.51 -2.53
N GLU A 167 19.84 27.05 -3.72
CA GLU A 167 19.44 28.45 -3.93
C GLU A 167 17.96 28.71 -3.63
N SER A 168 17.17 27.63 -3.47
CA SER A 168 15.73 27.70 -3.24
C SER A 168 15.40 28.00 -1.78
N SER A 169 14.44 28.89 -1.52
CA SER A 169 14.02 29.24 -0.15
C SER A 169 13.33 28.10 0.61
N CYS A 170 13.02 27.00 -0.07
CA CYS A 170 12.43 25.78 0.47
C CYS A 170 13.46 24.64 0.57
N TRP A 171 14.73 24.90 0.27
CA TRP A 171 15.77 23.88 0.30
C TRP A 171 15.92 23.27 1.69
N VAL A 172 16.08 21.96 1.72
CA VAL A 172 16.42 21.18 2.92
C VAL A 172 17.60 20.31 2.56
N PRO A 173 18.69 20.31 3.34
CA PRO A 173 19.88 19.53 2.99
C PRO A 173 19.62 18.05 3.24
N LEU A 174 19.25 17.32 2.19
CA LEU A 174 19.04 15.88 2.25
C LEU A 174 20.37 15.14 2.10
N TYR A 175 20.50 13.98 2.76
CA TYR A 175 21.64 13.08 2.54
C TYR A 175 21.65 12.48 1.12
N GLY A 176 20.49 12.45 0.46
CA GLY A 176 20.32 11.85 -0.88
C GLY A 176 19.75 10.44 -0.85
N SER A 177 19.30 9.96 0.31
CA SER A 177 18.63 8.67 0.44
C SER A 177 17.41 8.75 1.35
N MET A 178 16.55 7.75 1.26
CA MET A 178 15.45 7.48 2.19
C MET A 178 15.53 6.05 2.69
N CYS A 179 15.02 5.80 3.89
CA CYS A 179 14.92 4.49 4.50
C CYS A 179 13.46 4.15 4.75
N CYS A 180 13.00 3.00 4.29
CA CYS A 180 11.66 2.51 4.60
C CYS A 180 11.60 0.98 4.59
N ARG A 181 10.55 0.43 5.19
CA ARG A 181 10.12 -0.97 5.00
C ARG A 181 9.02 -0.99 3.95
N LEU A 182 9.28 -1.64 2.81
CA LEU A 182 8.29 -1.86 1.75
C LEU A 182 7.90 -3.34 1.77
N ALA A 183 6.66 -3.62 2.18
CA ALA A 183 6.11 -4.97 2.24
C ALA A 183 4.98 -5.15 1.23
N ALA A 184 4.83 -6.35 0.66
CA ALA A 184 3.72 -6.69 -0.20
C ALA A 184 3.12 -8.04 0.21
N GLN A 185 1.80 -8.15 0.05
CA GLN A 185 1.06 -9.35 0.43
C GLN A 185 0.24 -9.84 -0.77
N PRO A 186 0.80 -10.77 -1.57
CA PRO A 186 0.08 -11.35 -2.70
C PRO A 186 -1.19 -12.05 -2.25
N ARG A 187 -2.30 -11.91 -3.00
CA ARG A 187 -3.57 -12.55 -2.66
C ARG A 187 -3.46 -14.08 -2.62
N CYS A 188 -2.66 -14.67 -3.51
CA CYS A 188 -2.39 -16.11 -3.53
C CYS A 188 -1.70 -16.61 -2.23
N MET A 189 -1.00 -15.72 -1.51
CA MET A 189 -0.37 -16.03 -0.23
C MET A 189 -1.31 -15.83 0.96
N ALA A 190 -2.12 -14.79 0.91
CA ALA A 190 -2.99 -14.37 2.02
C ALA A 190 -4.33 -15.11 2.08
N THR A 191 -4.91 -15.38 0.92
CA THR A 191 -6.29 -15.84 0.78
C THR A 191 -6.35 -17.20 0.07
N PRO A 192 -7.31 -18.07 0.42
CA PRO A 192 -7.53 -19.30 -0.33
C PRO A 192 -7.83 -19.04 -1.80
N VAL A 193 -7.02 -19.59 -2.70
CA VAL A 193 -7.21 -19.54 -4.15
C VAL A 193 -8.29 -20.52 -4.59
N CYS A 194 -8.27 -21.72 -4.00
CA CYS A 194 -9.26 -22.75 -4.25
C CYS A 194 -9.52 -23.56 -2.97
N ARG A 195 -10.74 -24.08 -2.87
CA ARG A 195 -11.18 -24.95 -1.78
C ARG A 195 -12.18 -25.97 -2.30
N GLY A 196 -12.16 -27.17 -1.76
CA GLY A 196 -13.05 -28.25 -2.17
C GLY A 196 -12.62 -29.59 -1.62
N THR A 197 -13.49 -30.59 -1.77
CA THR A 197 -13.20 -31.94 -1.30
C THR A 197 -12.43 -32.70 -2.38
N LEU A 198 -11.28 -33.26 -2.03
CA LEU A 198 -10.52 -34.15 -2.90
C LEU A 198 -10.26 -35.47 -2.17
N ARG A 199 -10.22 -36.57 -2.92
CA ARG A 199 -9.89 -37.89 -2.37
C ARG A 199 -8.42 -38.18 -2.58
N LEU A 200 -7.67 -38.33 -1.50
CA LEU A 200 -6.27 -38.73 -1.58
C LEU A 200 -6.19 -40.22 -1.94
N GLN A 201 -5.57 -40.52 -3.08
CA GLN A 201 -5.29 -41.89 -3.48
C GLN A 201 -4.14 -42.44 -2.63
N GLN A 202 -4.40 -43.52 -1.89
CA GLN A 202 -3.36 -44.19 -1.12
C GLN A 202 -2.52 -45.10 -2.03
N PRO A 203 -1.19 -45.20 -1.80
CA PRO A 203 -0.38 -46.20 -2.47
C PRO A 203 -0.72 -47.60 -1.95
N GLY A 204 -1.38 -48.42 -2.77
CA GLY A 204 -1.68 -49.83 -2.46
C GLY A 204 -2.86 -50.41 -3.27
N PRO A 205 -2.90 -51.73 -3.51
CA PRO A 205 -3.91 -52.39 -4.34
C PRO A 205 -5.34 -52.44 -3.74
N GLU A 206 -5.53 -52.09 -2.47
CA GLU A 206 -6.83 -52.22 -1.77
C GLU A 206 -7.61 -50.91 -1.56
N ALA A 207 -7.06 -49.74 -1.94
CA ALA A 207 -7.68 -48.45 -1.68
C ALA A 207 -8.56 -47.94 -2.85
N GLN A 208 -9.65 -48.64 -3.16
CA GLN A 208 -10.52 -48.31 -4.31
C GLN A 208 -11.32 -46.99 -4.17
N GLY A 209 -11.22 -46.29 -3.02
CA GLY A 209 -12.06 -45.13 -2.72
C GLY A 209 -11.33 -43.81 -2.40
N GLY A 210 -10.06 -43.86 -1.99
CA GLY A 210 -9.31 -42.72 -1.41
C GLY A 210 -9.96 -42.12 -0.16
N THR A 211 -9.19 -41.44 0.69
CA THR A 211 -9.73 -40.73 1.86
C THR A 211 -10.21 -39.34 1.42
N PRO A 212 -11.49 -38.97 1.60
CA PRO A 212 -11.95 -37.63 1.30
C PRO A 212 -11.35 -36.64 2.31
N LEU A 213 -10.76 -35.56 1.80
CA LEU A 213 -10.19 -34.47 2.58
C LEU A 213 -10.71 -33.14 2.04
N PHE A 214 -10.97 -32.19 2.93
CA PHE A 214 -11.25 -30.82 2.52
C PHE A 214 -9.93 -30.10 2.27
N CYS A 215 -9.64 -29.80 1.00
CA CYS A 215 -8.39 -29.21 0.58
C CYS A 215 -8.53 -27.70 0.38
N VAL A 216 -7.50 -26.94 0.78
CA VAL A 216 -7.42 -25.48 0.67
C VAL A 216 -6.06 -25.12 0.08
N LEU A 217 -6.06 -24.54 -1.13
CA LEU A 217 -4.84 -24.02 -1.78
C LEU A 217 -4.60 -22.58 -1.33
N ARG A 218 -3.54 -22.35 -0.56
CA ARG A 218 -3.15 -21.02 -0.06
C ARG A 218 -1.66 -20.99 0.27
N GLY A 219 -0.98 -19.91 -0.09
CA GLY A 219 0.43 -19.74 0.26
C GLY A 219 1.31 -20.78 -0.41
N THR A 220 2.25 -21.31 0.35
CA THR A 220 3.21 -22.32 -0.10
C THR A 220 2.71 -23.76 0.12
N GLY A 221 1.38 -23.96 0.22
CA GLY A 221 0.82 -25.27 0.51
C GLY A 221 -0.60 -25.52 -0.02
N LEU A 222 -0.86 -26.79 -0.28
CA LEU A 222 -2.20 -27.35 -0.31
C LEU A 222 -2.46 -28.00 1.05
N LEU A 223 -3.36 -27.40 1.82
CA LEU A 223 -3.69 -27.80 3.18
C LEU A 223 -4.91 -28.71 3.15
N CYS A 224 -4.80 -29.93 3.64
CA CYS A 224 -5.86 -30.94 3.60
C CYS A 224 -6.36 -31.25 5.02
N TYR A 225 -7.65 -31.05 5.25
CA TYR A 225 -8.34 -31.21 6.53
C TYR A 225 -9.30 -32.39 6.51
N GLY A 226 -9.64 -32.95 7.67
CA GLY A 226 -10.65 -34.00 7.77
C GLY A 226 -12.06 -33.49 7.43
N SER A 227 -12.32 -32.22 7.72
CA SER A 227 -13.60 -31.58 7.46
C SER A 227 -13.47 -30.08 7.15
N PRO A 228 -14.48 -29.46 6.49
CA PRO A 228 -14.51 -28.01 6.29
C PRO A 228 -14.51 -27.21 7.60
N GLY A 229 -15.17 -27.73 8.65
CA GLY A 229 -15.24 -27.07 9.95
C GLY A 229 -13.88 -26.94 10.65
N GLU A 230 -13.01 -27.94 10.53
CA GLU A 230 -11.63 -27.86 11.03
C GLU A 230 -10.82 -26.77 10.32
N ALA A 231 -10.99 -26.64 8.99
CA ALA A 231 -10.31 -25.62 8.20
C ALA A 231 -10.76 -24.21 8.60
N GLU A 232 -12.05 -24.00 8.84
CA GLU A 232 -12.61 -22.70 9.27
C GLU A 232 -12.22 -22.34 10.70
N ALA A 233 -12.12 -23.33 11.58
CA ALA A 233 -11.64 -23.14 12.96
C ALA A 233 -10.13 -22.85 13.04
N GLY A 234 -9.40 -22.94 11.93
CA GLY A 234 -7.94 -22.76 11.91
C GLY A 234 -7.18 -23.91 12.58
N GLY A 235 -7.74 -25.13 12.57
CA GLY A 235 -7.10 -26.32 13.10
C GLY A 235 -5.84 -26.71 12.32
N GLU A 236 -5.10 -27.69 12.84
CA GLU A 236 -3.95 -28.26 12.13
C GLU A 236 -4.41 -29.16 10.97
N PRO A 237 -3.82 -29.04 9.77
CA PRO A 237 -4.15 -29.89 8.64
C PRO A 237 -3.69 -31.33 8.88
N ALA A 238 -4.50 -32.30 8.45
CA ALA A 238 -4.15 -33.72 8.48
C ALA A 238 -3.01 -34.05 7.50
N LEU A 239 -2.91 -33.30 6.40
CA LEU A 239 -1.82 -33.40 5.43
C LEU A 239 -1.53 -32.01 4.85
N THR A 240 -0.25 -31.66 4.75
CA THR A 240 0.22 -30.47 4.05
C THR A 240 1.09 -30.90 2.87
N ILE A 241 0.65 -30.59 1.65
CA ILE A 241 1.44 -30.79 0.44
C ILE A 241 2.11 -29.46 0.10
N ALA A 242 3.43 -29.41 0.18
CA ALA A 242 4.19 -28.19 -0.13
C ALA A 242 4.02 -27.80 -1.61
N ILE A 243 3.83 -26.51 -1.86
CA ILE A 243 3.71 -25.89 -3.18
C ILE A 243 4.81 -24.83 -3.31
N ASN A 244 5.70 -25.03 -4.27
CA ASN A 244 6.84 -24.17 -4.55
C ASN A 244 7.15 -24.16 -6.06
N LYS A 245 8.22 -23.47 -6.45
CA LYS A 245 8.67 -23.38 -7.85
C LYS A 245 9.03 -24.73 -8.50
N ASP A 246 9.33 -25.75 -7.70
CA ASP A 246 9.71 -27.09 -8.17
C ASP A 246 8.49 -28.03 -8.26
N THR A 247 7.31 -27.56 -7.86
CA THR A 247 6.07 -28.34 -7.89
C THR A 247 5.56 -28.48 -9.32
N ARG A 248 5.20 -29.72 -9.68
CA ARG A 248 4.64 -30.07 -10.98
C ARG A 248 3.23 -30.61 -10.80
N ILE A 249 2.31 -30.12 -11.63
CA ILE A 249 0.92 -30.57 -11.64
C ILE A 249 0.64 -31.35 -12.92
N ARG A 250 0.04 -32.52 -12.79
CA ARG A 250 -0.41 -33.34 -13.92
C ARG A 250 -1.86 -33.75 -13.71
N GLY A 251 -2.66 -33.75 -14.77
CA GLY A 251 -3.97 -34.38 -14.73
C GLY A 251 -3.80 -35.90 -14.62
N THR A 252 -4.62 -36.55 -13.80
CA THR A 252 -4.65 -38.02 -13.70
C THR A 252 -5.92 -38.55 -14.34
N GLU A 253 -5.75 -39.50 -15.26
CA GLU A 253 -6.87 -40.18 -15.90
C GLU A 253 -7.37 -41.31 -15.00
N ARG A 254 -8.70 -41.47 -14.93
CA ARG A 254 -9.29 -42.68 -14.35
C ARG A 254 -9.33 -43.74 -15.44
N GLU A 255 -8.86 -44.95 -15.11
CA GLU A 255 -8.77 -46.08 -16.05
C GLU A 255 -10.01 -46.20 -16.94
N GLY A 256 -9.79 -46.25 -18.26
CA GLY A 256 -10.80 -46.53 -19.27
C GLY A 256 -11.59 -45.34 -19.84
N ARG A 257 -11.30 -44.08 -19.45
CA ARG A 257 -12.04 -42.90 -19.98
C ARG A 257 -11.20 -41.80 -20.65
N GLY A 258 -9.87 -41.93 -20.71
CA GLY A 258 -8.98 -41.04 -21.49
C GLY A 258 -9.05 -39.55 -21.14
N GLN A 259 -9.60 -39.18 -19.98
CA GLN A 259 -9.77 -37.79 -19.54
C GLN A 259 -9.46 -37.64 -18.05
N PRO A 260 -8.87 -36.49 -17.65
CA PRO A 260 -8.43 -36.30 -16.28
C PRO A 260 -9.62 -36.18 -15.32
N HIS A 261 -9.60 -37.04 -14.30
CA HIS A 261 -10.57 -37.08 -13.20
C HIS A 261 -9.92 -36.71 -11.85
N GLY A 262 -8.62 -36.45 -11.85
CA GLY A 262 -7.87 -36.00 -10.69
C GLY A 262 -6.65 -35.18 -11.07
N VAL A 263 -5.88 -34.83 -10.05
CA VAL A 263 -4.69 -34.00 -10.11
C VAL A 263 -3.57 -34.71 -9.34
N ALA A 264 -2.44 -34.96 -9.99
CA ALA A 264 -1.21 -35.38 -9.35
C ALA A 264 -0.35 -34.16 -9.06
N VAL A 265 -0.01 -33.98 -7.79
CA VAL A 265 0.89 -32.94 -7.31
C VAL A 265 2.21 -33.59 -6.96
N THR A 266 3.25 -33.25 -7.71
CA THR A 266 4.59 -33.78 -7.53
C THR A 266 5.52 -32.68 -7.07
N ASN A 267 6.24 -32.88 -5.96
CA ASN A 267 7.23 -31.92 -5.46
C ASN A 267 8.51 -32.64 -5.06
N ARG A 268 9.65 -31.95 -5.12
CA ARG A 268 10.94 -32.45 -4.67
C ARG A 268 11.21 -31.97 -3.24
N LEU A 269 11.11 -32.88 -2.28
CA LEU A 269 11.36 -32.58 -0.86
C LEU A 269 12.64 -33.29 -0.44
N GLY A 270 13.68 -32.53 -0.07
CA GLY A 270 14.95 -33.10 0.39
C GLY A 270 15.71 -33.92 -0.66
N GLY A 271 15.46 -33.71 -1.95
CA GLY A 271 16.07 -34.44 -3.07
C GLY A 271 15.20 -35.56 -3.64
N GLU A 272 14.25 -36.07 -2.86
CA GLU A 272 13.29 -37.11 -3.26
C GLU A 272 12.04 -36.51 -3.91
N GLU A 273 11.56 -37.16 -4.98
CA GLU A 273 10.34 -36.75 -5.68
C GLU A 273 9.12 -37.43 -5.04
N VAL A 274 8.28 -36.63 -4.39
CA VAL A 274 7.05 -37.10 -3.73
C VAL A 274 5.86 -36.72 -4.60
N THR A 275 5.02 -37.70 -4.93
CA THR A 275 3.80 -37.49 -5.71
C THR A 275 2.56 -37.83 -4.90
N HIS A 276 1.62 -36.89 -4.82
CA HIS A 276 0.30 -37.07 -4.24
C HIS A 276 -0.75 -37.04 -5.34
N THR A 277 -1.52 -38.12 -5.48
CA THR A 277 -2.64 -38.16 -6.42
C THR A 277 -3.95 -37.85 -5.70
N LEU A 278 -4.61 -36.79 -6.14
CA LEU A 278 -5.86 -36.29 -5.59
C LEU A 278 -6.97 -36.48 -6.64
N LEU A 279 -8.03 -37.19 -6.28
CA LEU A 279 -9.15 -37.47 -7.17
C LEU A 279 -10.30 -36.51 -6.86
N ALA A 280 -10.84 -35.86 -7.88
CA ALA A 280 -12.03 -35.03 -7.76
C ALA A 280 -13.30 -35.86 -7.91
N GLU A 281 -14.43 -35.37 -7.39
CA GLU A 281 -15.71 -36.08 -7.52
C GLU A 281 -16.25 -36.03 -8.95
N SER A 282 -15.90 -34.96 -9.68
CA SER A 282 -16.33 -34.74 -11.05
C SER A 282 -15.20 -34.19 -11.92
N ARG A 283 -15.35 -34.34 -13.24
CA ARG A 283 -14.45 -33.73 -14.22
C ARG A 283 -14.44 -32.20 -14.11
N ALA A 284 -15.60 -31.58 -13.88
CA ALA A 284 -15.70 -30.13 -13.71
C ALA A 284 -14.90 -29.66 -12.49
N GLU A 285 -14.91 -30.43 -11.41
CA GLU A 285 -14.11 -30.13 -10.23
C GLU A 285 -12.61 -30.34 -10.49
N ALA A 286 -12.20 -31.43 -11.14
CA ALA A 286 -10.81 -31.64 -11.53
C ALA A 286 -10.27 -30.47 -12.39
N GLN A 287 -11.07 -30.00 -13.35
CA GLN A 287 -10.73 -28.86 -14.19
C GLN A 287 -10.57 -27.56 -13.39
N ARG A 288 -11.51 -27.26 -12.48
CA ARG A 288 -11.41 -26.10 -11.58
C ARG A 288 -10.14 -26.14 -10.73
N TRP A 289 -9.76 -27.30 -10.22
CA TRP A 289 -8.52 -27.47 -9.47
C TRP A 289 -7.28 -27.26 -10.34
N MET A 290 -7.25 -27.82 -11.56
CA MET A 290 -6.16 -27.59 -12.51
C MET A 290 -5.97 -26.10 -12.84
N GLU A 291 -7.07 -25.40 -13.12
CA GLU A 291 -7.07 -23.95 -13.38
C GLU A 291 -6.58 -23.14 -12.17
N ALA A 292 -7.06 -23.50 -10.97
CA ALA A 292 -6.61 -22.87 -9.74
C ALA A 292 -5.12 -23.06 -9.49
N PHE A 293 -4.58 -24.27 -9.73
CA PHE A 293 -3.15 -24.51 -9.62
C PHE A 293 -2.37 -23.66 -10.63
N TRP A 294 -2.77 -23.64 -11.91
CA TRP A 294 -2.09 -22.83 -12.92
C TRP A 294 -2.10 -21.35 -12.57
N GLN A 295 -3.23 -20.80 -12.12
CA GLN A 295 -3.32 -19.42 -11.67
C GLN A 295 -2.41 -19.18 -10.46
N HIS A 296 -2.39 -20.09 -9.48
CA HIS A 296 -1.54 -19.96 -8.29
C HIS A 296 -0.05 -19.95 -8.65
N PHE A 297 0.40 -20.85 -9.55
CA PHE A 297 1.80 -20.85 -10.01
C PHE A 297 2.14 -19.62 -10.83
N TYR A 298 1.22 -19.14 -11.67
CA TYR A 298 1.39 -17.90 -12.39
C TYR A 298 1.57 -16.73 -11.41
N ASP A 299 0.68 -16.58 -10.44
CA ASP A 299 0.76 -15.51 -9.43
C ASP A 299 2.06 -15.60 -8.63
N MET A 300 2.46 -16.80 -8.18
CA MET A 300 3.73 -17.00 -7.49
C MET A 300 4.94 -16.58 -8.35
N SER A 301 4.91 -16.87 -9.65
CA SER A 301 5.97 -16.47 -10.58
C SER A 301 6.07 -14.94 -10.74
N GLN A 302 4.93 -14.25 -10.73
CA GLN A 302 4.89 -12.80 -10.91
C GLN A 302 5.33 -12.07 -9.63
N TRP A 303 4.92 -12.56 -8.46
CA TRP A 303 5.24 -11.96 -7.16
C TRP A 303 6.61 -12.34 -6.59
N LYS A 304 7.30 -13.29 -7.23
CA LYS A 304 8.72 -13.63 -6.98
C LYS A 304 8.99 -13.88 -5.49
N GLN A 305 9.92 -13.12 -4.90
CA GLN A 305 10.34 -13.28 -3.51
C GLN A 305 9.21 -13.03 -2.49
N CYS A 306 8.14 -12.33 -2.88
CA CYS A 306 6.98 -12.11 -2.02
C CYS A 306 6.16 -13.38 -1.77
N CYS A 307 6.42 -14.45 -2.52
CA CYS A 307 5.76 -15.75 -2.33
C CYS A 307 6.62 -16.77 -1.56
N GLU A 308 7.80 -16.38 -1.08
CA GLU A 308 8.61 -17.25 -0.22
C GLU A 308 8.06 -17.29 1.21
N GLU A 309 7.74 -16.11 1.76
CA GLU A 309 7.15 -15.96 3.09
C GLU A 309 6.10 -14.84 3.09
N LEU A 310 5.00 -15.05 3.82
CA LEU A 310 3.93 -14.06 3.93
C LEU A 310 4.39 -12.88 4.79
N MET A 311 4.66 -11.74 4.15
CA MET A 311 5.07 -10.51 4.84
C MET A 311 3.92 -9.92 5.67
N ARG A 312 4.26 -9.33 6.83
CA ARG A 312 3.28 -8.67 7.70
C ARG A 312 2.96 -7.26 7.19
N ILE A 313 1.69 -6.98 6.93
CA ILE A 313 1.22 -5.62 6.62
C ILE A 313 0.55 -5.02 7.86
N GLU A 314 0.99 -3.81 8.23
CA GLU A 314 0.33 -3.01 9.26
C GLU A 314 -0.82 -2.22 8.65
N VAL A 315 -2.03 -2.47 9.14
CA VAL A 315 -3.22 -1.74 8.69
C VAL A 315 -3.34 -0.44 9.51
N PRO A 316 -3.21 0.74 8.88
CA PRO A 316 -3.40 2.00 9.60
C PRO A 316 -4.83 2.10 10.13
N PRO A 317 -5.03 2.69 11.32
CA PRO A 317 -6.38 2.92 11.84
C PRO A 317 -7.16 3.82 10.87
N PRO A 318 -8.48 3.61 10.71
CA PRO A 318 -9.29 4.45 9.85
C PRO A 318 -9.15 5.92 10.24
N ARG A 319 -8.79 6.78 9.28
CA ARG A 319 -8.70 8.22 9.50
C ARG A 319 -10.08 8.69 9.98
N ARG A 320 -10.16 9.22 11.21
CA ARG A 320 -11.41 9.79 11.72
C ARG A 320 -11.78 10.97 10.83
N PRO A 321 -13.06 11.12 10.42
CA PRO A 321 -13.48 12.29 9.70
C PRO A 321 -13.23 13.54 10.56
N PRO A 322 -12.80 14.67 9.96
CA PRO A 322 -12.64 15.92 10.69
C PRO A 322 -13.98 16.31 11.33
N ALA A 323 -13.93 16.70 12.60
CA ALA A 323 -15.07 17.19 13.37
C ALA A 323 -15.46 18.61 12.96
#